data_AF-A0A6G0EHN2-F1
#
_entry.id   AF-A0A6G0EHN2-F1
#
_cell.length_a   1.000
_cell.length_b   1.000
_cell.length_c   1.000
_cell.angle_alpha   90.00
_cell.angle_beta   90.00
_cell.angle_gamma   90.00
#
_symmetry.space_group_name_H-M   'P 1'
#
loop_
_entity.id
_entity.type
_entity.pdbx_description
1 polymer ?
#
loop_
_entity_poly.entity_id
_entity_poly.type
_entity_poly.pdbx_seq_one_letter_code
_entity_poly.pdbx_strand_id
1 'polypeptide(L)'
;MVPLGRRRFLKHAGVGAAGVFGLTRTVRGAVDDTAFDPERHAFGFKNWSSSDVAYPEHQHASVDPKAVEKRIRREWSGVFSDLFGLALSNTPGSLVSLLASQLSVDVNQLAASNGHCYGMTFAAQRYFEVPGDLPDGVETASDVSDPEIPLGSDEGPIGDLIDHYQVTQLLDVHAWLGRRRMLRPRHIDYEAELAALVAVIDEFGTAGITLVDSETRASHQVLVYGYDETPTGVELTLYDPNYPAQKYLNQTRRLTIDVGKTTPVSGSSEYDAFVFNRWDRAIRSDADTTKPTQNGVRETFDHLLSRVFRVAVDSDAVSLAVVDPGGNPVGRNNAAFMDREQSDVWATRYCYDAPAGTYRLALVGATETAYDLRVQVAGLGTESLDTVVWKALSSGEVHEYEITVPESDTPSVARVGETPTAFSRLDPTSVAIGLAGGAALTYLARSR
;
A
#
# COMPACT_ATOMS: atom_id res chain seq x y z
N MET A 1 -23.83 3.58 35.52
CA MET A 1 -23.91 3.98 34.10
C MET A 1 -23.79 2.71 33.27
N VAL A 2 -24.76 2.42 32.41
CA VAL A 2 -24.80 1.18 31.61
C VAL A 2 -23.72 1.28 30.53
N PRO A 3 -22.83 0.28 30.37
CA PRO A 3 -21.80 0.30 29.33
C PRO A 3 -22.49 0.30 27.97
N LEU A 4 -22.16 1.28 27.13
CA LEU A 4 -22.64 1.32 25.75
C LEU A 4 -22.02 0.12 25.03
N GLY A 5 -22.85 -0.82 24.57
CA GLY A 5 -22.36 -2.03 23.92
C GLY A 5 -21.56 -1.72 22.65
N ARG A 6 -20.52 -2.54 22.41
CA ARG A 6 -19.54 -2.55 21.29
C ARG A 6 -20.07 -2.23 19.88
N ARG A 7 -21.39 -2.35 19.64
CA ARG A 7 -22.06 -2.01 18.37
C ARG A 7 -22.45 -0.52 18.21
N ARG A 8 -22.46 0.29 19.28
CA ARG A 8 -22.87 1.72 19.20
C ARG A 8 -21.70 2.69 19.03
N PHE A 9 -20.47 2.29 19.37
CA PHE A 9 -19.29 3.16 19.34
C PHE A 9 -18.94 3.65 17.92
N LEU A 10 -18.94 2.75 16.93
CA LEU A 10 -18.67 3.09 15.52
C LEU A 10 -19.70 4.08 14.92
N LYS A 11 -20.88 4.21 15.54
CA LYS A 11 -21.92 5.17 15.12
C LYS A 11 -21.63 6.60 15.59
N HIS A 12 -20.82 6.78 16.64
CA HIS A 12 -20.56 8.10 17.25
C HIS A 12 -19.18 8.66 16.93
N ALA A 13 -18.19 7.83 16.58
CA ALA A 13 -16.91 8.32 16.07
C ALA A 13 -17.03 9.14 14.77
N GLY A 14 -18.10 8.94 13.99
CA GLY A 14 -18.32 9.63 12.72
C GLY A 14 -19.19 10.90 12.77
N VAL A 15 -19.76 11.27 13.93
CA VAL A 15 -20.68 12.42 14.04
C VAL A 15 -20.32 13.25 15.26
N GLY A 16 -19.39 14.20 15.07
CA GLY A 16 -19.18 15.33 15.98
C GLY A 16 -17.97 15.23 16.91
N ALA A 17 -16.79 15.54 16.38
CA ALA A 17 -15.66 16.02 17.18
C ALA A 17 -15.48 17.53 16.93
N ALA A 18 -16.53 18.31 17.18
CA ALA A 18 -16.40 19.76 17.28
C ALA A 18 -16.16 20.10 18.77
N GLY A 19 -14.88 20.28 19.13
CA GLY A 19 -14.48 20.86 20.41
C GLY A 19 -14.27 19.88 21.55
N VAL A 20 -13.11 19.21 21.57
CA VAL A 20 -12.53 18.62 22.80
C VAL A 20 -11.04 18.96 22.87
N PHE A 21 -10.69 20.24 22.81
CA PHE A 21 -9.39 20.73 23.29
C PHE A 21 -9.65 21.52 24.57
N GLY A 22 -9.54 20.86 25.73
CA GLY A 22 -9.79 21.54 27.01
C GLY A 22 -10.07 20.67 28.24
N LEU A 23 -9.87 19.35 28.18
CA LEU A 23 -9.92 18.49 29.37
C LEU A 23 -8.62 17.71 29.44
N THR A 24 -7.69 18.18 30.28
CA THR A 24 -6.48 17.43 30.65
C THR A 24 -6.89 16.08 31.23
N ARG A 25 -6.85 15.05 30.40
CA ARG A 25 -7.12 13.67 30.80
C ARG A 25 -5.81 12.91 30.73
N THR A 26 -5.04 12.97 31.81
CA THR A 26 -3.95 12.03 32.04
C THR A 26 -4.56 10.64 32.21
N VAL A 27 -4.53 9.83 31.16
CA VAL A 27 -4.78 8.40 31.30
C VAL A 27 -3.55 7.82 32.01
N ARG A 28 -3.81 7.40 33.25
CA ARG A 28 -2.89 6.66 34.12
C ARG A 28 -2.25 5.50 33.35
N GLY A 29 -0.92 5.44 33.38
CA GLY A 29 -0.20 4.17 33.37
C GLY A 29 -0.61 3.35 34.59
N ALA A 30 -1.66 2.54 34.43
CA ALA A 30 -1.95 1.45 35.34
C ALA A 30 -1.22 0.23 34.79
N VAL A 31 -0.33 -0.33 35.60
CA VAL A 31 0.21 -1.68 35.43
C VAL A 31 -0.96 -2.64 35.65
N ASP A 32 -1.73 -2.85 34.59
CA ASP A 32 -2.83 -3.80 34.50
C ASP A 32 -2.42 -4.78 33.40
N ASP A 33 -2.53 -6.09 33.63
CA ASP A 33 -2.23 -7.18 32.68
C ASP A 33 -3.07 -7.09 31.36
N THR A 34 -3.81 -6.00 31.17
CA THR A 34 -4.73 -5.74 30.07
C THR A 34 -4.18 -4.76 29.02
N ALA A 35 -3.01 -4.15 29.22
CA ALA A 35 -2.41 -3.23 28.25
C ALA A 35 -1.45 -3.96 27.30
N PHE A 36 -1.35 -3.49 26.05
CA PHE A 36 -0.38 -4.05 25.11
C PHE A 36 1.04 -3.67 25.55
N ASP A 37 1.74 -4.65 26.08
CA ASP A 37 3.18 -4.60 26.37
C ASP A 37 4.00 -5.21 25.22
N PRO A 38 4.82 -4.44 24.48
CA PRO A 38 5.65 -4.97 23.40
C PRO A 38 6.78 -5.90 23.89
N GLU A 39 7.13 -5.92 25.18
CA GLU A 39 8.08 -6.92 25.70
C GLU A 39 7.50 -8.34 25.70
N ARG A 40 6.17 -8.45 25.72
CA ARG A 40 5.42 -9.72 25.78
C ARG A 40 4.62 -10.01 24.51
N HIS A 41 4.01 -8.99 23.93
CA HIS A 41 3.05 -9.12 22.84
C HIS A 41 3.65 -8.82 21.46
N ALA A 42 4.86 -8.27 21.38
CA ALA A 42 5.60 -8.25 20.12
C ALA A 42 6.21 -9.62 19.85
N PHE A 43 6.50 -9.92 18.59
CA PHE A 43 7.21 -11.14 18.23
C PHE A 43 8.68 -11.12 18.71
N GLY A 44 9.21 -12.29 19.07
CA GLY A 44 10.63 -12.48 19.39
C GLY A 44 11.56 -12.32 18.17
N PHE A 45 11.00 -12.30 16.96
CA PHE A 45 11.71 -12.02 15.71
C PHE A 45 11.36 -10.65 15.12
N LYS A 46 12.24 -10.16 14.23
CA LYS A 46 12.04 -8.92 13.49
C LYS A 46 11.25 -9.16 12.21
N ASN A 47 10.64 -8.10 11.70
CA ASN A 47 10.15 -8.03 10.34
C ASN A 47 11.19 -8.49 9.30
N TRP A 48 10.71 -9.25 8.31
CA TRP A 48 11.53 -9.91 7.29
C TRP A 48 10.95 -9.70 5.89
N SER A 49 11.80 -9.93 4.88
CA SER A 49 11.43 -9.99 3.47
C SER A 49 11.28 -11.43 3.01
N SER A 50 10.64 -11.66 1.86
CA SER A 50 10.59 -12.98 1.21
C SER A 50 11.96 -13.53 0.78
N SER A 51 13.00 -12.69 0.83
CA SER A 51 14.39 -13.00 0.48
C SER A 51 15.33 -12.96 1.68
N ASP A 52 14.80 -12.86 2.91
CA ASP A 52 15.63 -12.81 4.11
C ASP A 52 16.29 -14.17 4.35
N VAL A 53 17.62 -14.20 4.27
CA VAL A 53 18.43 -15.40 4.52
C VAL A 53 18.30 -15.94 5.94
N ALA A 54 17.77 -15.15 6.87
CA ALA A 54 17.46 -15.60 8.22
C ALA A 54 16.26 -16.57 8.27
N TYR A 55 15.32 -16.45 7.31
CA TYR A 55 14.10 -17.26 7.24
C TYR A 55 13.92 -17.86 5.83
N PRO A 56 14.87 -18.69 5.35
CA PRO A 56 14.88 -19.17 3.97
C PRO A 56 13.78 -20.20 3.66
N GLU A 57 13.11 -20.73 4.69
CA GLU A 57 12.04 -21.72 4.56
C GLU A 57 10.66 -21.07 4.32
N HIS A 58 10.49 -19.78 4.64
CA HIS A 58 9.22 -19.05 4.45
C HIS A 58 9.08 -18.56 3.00
N GLN A 59 8.42 -19.37 2.15
CA GLN A 59 8.12 -18.98 0.77
C GLN A 59 6.65 -18.62 0.57
N HIS A 60 6.41 -17.42 0.07
CA HIS A 60 5.06 -16.97 -0.26
C HIS A 60 4.53 -17.70 -1.50
N ALA A 61 3.29 -18.15 -1.42
CA ALA A 61 2.60 -18.67 -2.59
C ALA A 61 2.35 -17.55 -3.61
N SER A 62 2.73 -17.78 -4.87
CA SER A 62 2.40 -16.86 -5.94
C SER A 62 0.90 -16.88 -6.24
N VAL A 63 0.36 -15.70 -6.55
CA VAL A 63 -1.05 -15.51 -6.90
C VAL A 63 -1.21 -15.18 -8.39
N ASP A 64 -2.11 -15.90 -9.05
CA ASP A 64 -2.51 -15.65 -10.44
C ASP A 64 -3.45 -14.43 -10.49
N PRO A 65 -3.22 -13.45 -11.41
CA PRO A 65 -4.16 -12.39 -11.72
C PRO A 65 -5.63 -12.82 -11.82
N LYS A 66 -5.93 -13.99 -12.40
CA LYS A 66 -7.33 -14.47 -12.50
C LYS A 66 -7.94 -14.86 -11.16
N ALA A 67 -7.12 -15.40 -10.25
CA ALA A 67 -7.57 -15.71 -8.89
C ALA A 67 -7.89 -14.42 -8.13
N VAL A 68 -7.04 -13.40 -8.29
CA VAL A 68 -7.28 -12.04 -7.76
C VAL A 68 -8.54 -11.42 -8.35
N GLU A 69 -8.74 -11.51 -9.67
CA GLU A 69 -9.94 -10.98 -10.34
C GLU A 69 -11.22 -11.64 -9.81
N LYS A 70 -11.22 -12.98 -9.69
CA LYS A 70 -12.34 -13.73 -9.12
C LYS A 70 -12.64 -13.30 -7.69
N ARG A 71 -11.59 -13.05 -6.90
CA ARG A 71 -11.72 -12.55 -5.53
C ARG A 71 -12.35 -11.17 -5.49
N ILE A 72 -11.83 -10.21 -6.27
CA ILE A 72 -12.38 -8.85 -6.39
C ILE A 72 -13.88 -8.92 -6.75
N ARG A 73 -14.23 -9.68 -7.80
CA ARG A 73 -15.62 -9.80 -8.24
C ARG A 73 -16.55 -10.36 -7.17
N ARG A 74 -16.07 -11.28 -6.34
CA ARG A 74 -16.85 -11.89 -5.27
C ARG A 74 -16.95 -10.95 -4.07
N GLU A 75 -15.82 -10.53 -3.53
CA GLU A 75 -15.72 -9.91 -2.20
C GLU A 75 -15.92 -8.39 -2.26
N TRP A 76 -15.53 -7.72 -3.35
CA TRP A 76 -15.72 -6.28 -3.45
C TRP A 76 -17.13 -5.93 -3.92
N SER A 77 -17.89 -6.86 -4.50
CA SER A 77 -19.17 -6.54 -5.15
C SER A 77 -20.16 -5.72 -4.29
N GLY A 78 -20.41 -6.15 -3.06
CA GLY A 78 -21.30 -5.45 -2.11
C GLY A 78 -20.68 -4.14 -1.63
N VAL A 79 -19.45 -4.22 -1.11
CA VAL A 79 -18.74 -3.08 -0.53
C VAL A 79 -18.51 -1.96 -1.56
N PHE A 80 -18.17 -2.32 -2.79
CA PHE A 80 -17.98 -1.37 -3.88
C PHE A 80 -19.26 -0.60 -4.21
N SER A 81 -20.41 -1.28 -4.19
CA SER A 81 -21.71 -0.62 -4.34
C SER A 81 -21.98 0.38 -3.21
N ASP A 82 -21.63 0.04 -1.98
CA ASP A 82 -21.83 0.90 -0.81
C ASP A 82 -20.89 2.13 -0.82
N LEU A 83 -19.65 1.95 -1.28
CA LEU A 83 -18.63 3.00 -1.29
C LEU A 83 -18.77 3.96 -2.48
N PHE A 84 -19.01 3.43 -3.68
CA PHE A 84 -19.01 4.19 -4.93
C PHE A 84 -20.43 4.50 -5.44
N GLY A 85 -21.47 3.93 -4.83
CA GLY A 85 -22.85 4.07 -5.30
C GLY A 85 -23.09 3.43 -6.68
N LEU A 86 -22.21 2.50 -7.08
CA LEU A 86 -22.26 1.79 -8.35
C LEU A 86 -21.94 0.32 -8.12
N ALA A 87 -22.77 -0.59 -8.63
CA ALA A 87 -22.46 -2.02 -8.55
C ALA A 87 -21.17 -2.34 -9.32
N LEU A 88 -20.29 -3.18 -8.76
CA LEU A 88 -19.05 -3.59 -9.44
C LEU A 88 -19.32 -4.23 -10.81
N SER A 89 -20.46 -4.92 -10.98
CA SER A 89 -20.89 -5.49 -12.26
C SER A 89 -21.14 -4.45 -13.36
N ASN A 90 -21.35 -3.19 -12.99
CA ASN A 90 -21.56 -2.07 -13.91
C ASN A 90 -20.25 -1.35 -14.25
N THR A 91 -19.12 -1.77 -13.67
CA THR A 91 -17.79 -1.26 -14.04
C THR A 91 -17.27 -1.95 -15.30
N PRO A 92 -16.44 -1.29 -16.13
CA PRO A 92 -15.82 -1.94 -17.27
C PRO A 92 -15.02 -3.17 -16.83
N GLY A 93 -15.22 -4.31 -17.50
CA GLY A 93 -14.51 -5.55 -17.17
C GLY A 93 -12.99 -5.40 -17.25
N SER A 94 -12.52 -4.53 -18.15
CA SER A 94 -11.12 -4.11 -18.30
C SER A 94 -10.57 -3.38 -17.08
N LEU A 95 -11.37 -2.56 -16.38
CA LEU A 95 -10.95 -1.92 -15.13
C LEU A 95 -10.70 -2.97 -14.05
N VAL A 96 -11.62 -3.92 -13.89
CA VAL A 96 -11.48 -5.00 -12.89
C VAL A 96 -10.26 -5.87 -13.21
N SER A 97 -10.05 -6.22 -14.48
CA SER A 97 -8.89 -6.99 -14.92
C SER A 97 -7.56 -6.24 -14.74
N LEU A 98 -7.55 -4.93 -14.99
CA LEU A 98 -6.39 -4.07 -14.75
C LEU A 98 -6.06 -3.99 -13.27
N LEU A 99 -7.06 -3.74 -12.40
CA LEU A 99 -6.89 -3.76 -10.94
C LEU A 99 -6.36 -5.11 -10.46
N ALA A 100 -6.93 -6.21 -10.96
CA ALA A 100 -6.49 -7.56 -10.60
C ALA A 100 -5.05 -7.84 -11.02
N SER A 101 -4.66 -7.44 -12.23
CA SER A 101 -3.29 -7.59 -12.74
C SER A 101 -2.29 -6.75 -11.96
N GLN A 102 -2.68 -5.57 -11.49
CA GLN A 102 -1.82 -4.76 -10.65
C GLN A 102 -1.71 -5.36 -9.25
N LEU A 103 -2.82 -5.75 -8.64
CA LEU A 103 -2.85 -6.32 -7.29
C LEU A 103 -2.11 -7.65 -7.21
N SER A 104 -2.17 -8.49 -8.24
CA SER A 104 -1.38 -9.73 -8.28
C SER A 104 0.12 -9.44 -8.24
N VAL A 105 0.57 -8.41 -8.98
CA VAL A 105 1.98 -7.97 -8.93
C VAL A 105 2.33 -7.43 -7.55
N ASP A 106 1.49 -6.55 -6.99
CA ASP A 106 1.75 -5.97 -5.67
C ASP A 106 1.79 -7.06 -4.58
N VAL A 107 0.95 -8.10 -4.66
CA VAL A 107 0.93 -9.25 -3.74
C VAL A 107 2.19 -10.10 -3.92
N ASN A 108 2.47 -10.54 -5.14
CA ASN A 108 3.62 -11.41 -5.43
C ASN A 108 4.96 -10.74 -5.07
N GLN A 109 5.06 -9.42 -5.26
CA GLN A 109 6.28 -8.67 -4.94
C GLN A 109 6.35 -8.20 -3.50
N LEU A 110 5.29 -8.39 -2.70
CA LEU A 110 5.10 -7.75 -1.39
C LEU A 110 5.35 -6.22 -1.45
N ALA A 111 5.04 -5.61 -2.59
CA ALA A 111 5.37 -4.21 -2.91
C ALA A 111 4.70 -3.19 -1.98
N ALA A 112 3.79 -3.66 -1.13
CA ALA A 112 2.98 -2.87 -0.24
C ALA A 112 3.68 -2.42 1.04
N SER A 113 4.81 -3.01 1.41
CA SER A 113 5.49 -2.62 2.65
C SER A 113 6.95 -3.00 2.62
N ASN A 114 7.72 -2.34 3.47
CA ASN A 114 9.06 -2.79 3.83
C ASN A 114 8.91 -4.11 4.62
N GLY A 115 8.62 -5.23 3.95
CA GLY A 115 8.51 -6.57 4.54
C GLY A 115 7.08 -6.91 4.94
N HIS A 116 6.91 -7.62 6.04
CA HIS A 116 5.65 -8.08 6.64
C HIS A 116 5.10 -7.16 7.73
N CYS A 117 5.50 -5.89 7.80
CA CYS A 117 5.15 -5.03 8.93
C CYS A 117 3.64 -4.87 9.15
N TYR A 118 2.82 -4.88 8.08
CA TYR A 118 1.36 -4.90 8.20
C TYR A 118 0.91 -6.20 8.83
N GLY A 119 1.32 -7.34 8.27
CA GLY A 119 0.94 -8.66 8.78
C GLY A 119 1.34 -8.87 10.25
N MET A 120 2.56 -8.52 10.61
CA MET A 120 3.08 -8.63 11.98
C MET A 120 2.33 -7.74 12.97
N THR A 121 2.03 -6.49 12.58
CA THR A 121 1.27 -5.55 13.43
C THR A 121 -0.10 -6.14 13.79
N PHE A 122 -0.81 -6.71 12.82
CA PHE A 122 -2.15 -7.24 13.03
C PHE A 122 -2.17 -8.64 13.65
N ALA A 123 -1.14 -9.45 13.42
CA ALA A 123 -0.94 -10.72 14.14
C ALA A 123 -0.62 -10.47 15.62
N ALA A 124 0.29 -9.54 15.94
CA ALA A 124 0.59 -9.15 17.32
C ALA A 124 -0.64 -8.58 18.04
N GLN A 125 -1.41 -7.70 17.37
CA GLN A 125 -2.67 -7.20 17.91
C GLN A 125 -3.68 -8.33 18.15
N ARG A 126 -3.77 -9.32 17.27
CA ARG A 126 -4.66 -10.48 17.44
C ARG A 126 -4.29 -11.25 18.71
N TYR A 127 -3.02 -11.62 18.89
CA TYR A 127 -2.58 -12.40 20.05
C TYR A 127 -2.69 -11.64 21.37
N PHE A 128 -2.53 -10.32 21.35
CA PHE A 128 -2.84 -9.50 22.53
C PHE A 128 -4.32 -9.54 22.89
N GLU A 129 -5.21 -9.40 21.91
CA GLU A 129 -6.66 -9.29 22.16
C GLU A 129 -7.35 -10.63 22.40
N VAL A 130 -6.79 -11.69 21.82
CA VAL A 130 -7.24 -13.07 21.93
C VAL A 130 -6.02 -13.95 22.20
N PRO A 131 -5.48 -13.96 23.43
CA PRO A 131 -4.28 -14.76 23.76
C PRO A 131 -4.44 -16.26 23.51
N GLY A 132 -5.69 -16.75 23.52
CA GLY A 132 -6.00 -18.15 23.16
C GLY A 132 -5.79 -18.51 21.69
N ASP A 133 -5.48 -17.54 20.83
CA ASP A 133 -5.12 -17.80 19.43
C ASP A 133 -3.62 -18.10 19.25
N LEU A 134 -2.79 -17.97 20.30
CA LEU A 134 -1.38 -18.35 20.26
C LEU A 134 -1.23 -19.88 20.08
N PRO A 135 -0.13 -20.36 19.45
CA PRO A 135 0.17 -21.78 19.38
C PRO A 135 0.17 -22.48 20.74
N ASP A 136 -0.17 -23.76 20.73
CA ASP A 136 -0.02 -24.62 21.92
C ASP A 136 1.43 -24.59 22.45
N GLY A 137 1.57 -24.29 23.74
CA GLY A 137 2.87 -24.21 24.40
C GLY A 137 3.60 -22.88 24.25
N VAL A 138 3.01 -21.89 23.56
CA VAL A 138 3.49 -20.51 23.50
C VAL A 138 2.66 -19.66 24.47
N GLU A 139 3.30 -19.13 25.51
CA GLU A 139 2.60 -18.29 26.50
C GLU A 139 2.42 -16.85 26.02
N THR A 140 3.39 -16.34 25.27
CA THR A 140 3.39 -14.97 24.77
C THR A 140 3.93 -14.89 23.34
N ALA A 141 3.51 -13.89 22.57
CA ALA A 141 4.03 -13.69 21.22
C ALA A 141 5.55 -13.45 21.20
N SER A 142 6.12 -12.92 22.29
CA SER A 142 7.57 -12.71 22.42
C SER A 142 8.38 -14.01 22.49
N ASP A 143 7.75 -15.12 22.89
CA ASP A 143 8.40 -16.43 22.92
C ASP A 143 8.56 -17.03 21.52
N VAL A 144 7.82 -16.51 20.53
CA VAL A 144 7.94 -16.91 19.15
C VAL A 144 9.20 -16.30 18.56
N SER A 145 10.23 -17.12 18.36
CA SER A 145 11.54 -16.68 17.84
C SER A 145 11.67 -16.79 16.32
N ASP A 146 10.71 -17.44 15.65
CA ASP A 146 10.77 -17.74 14.22
C ASP A 146 9.34 -17.79 13.63
N PRO A 147 9.09 -17.19 12.44
CA PRO A 147 7.79 -17.26 11.79
C PRO A 147 7.35 -18.69 11.43
N GLU A 148 8.27 -19.63 11.26
CA GLU A 148 7.98 -21.03 10.88
C GLU A 148 7.51 -21.91 12.04
N ILE A 149 7.37 -21.36 13.25
CA ILE A 149 6.85 -22.12 14.39
C ILE A 149 5.39 -22.53 14.10
N PRO A 150 5.07 -23.84 14.07
CA PRO A 150 3.71 -24.32 13.78
C PRO A 150 2.69 -23.86 14.83
N LEU A 151 1.45 -23.56 14.42
CA LEU A 151 0.36 -23.15 15.32
C LEU A 151 -0.22 -24.29 16.19
N GLY A 152 0.40 -25.47 16.26
CA GLY A 152 -0.08 -26.63 17.04
C GLY A 152 -1.40 -27.25 16.55
N SER A 153 -1.99 -26.70 15.48
CA SER A 153 -3.22 -27.16 14.82
C SER A 153 -2.98 -27.43 13.32
N ASP A 154 -4.02 -27.79 12.56
CA ASP A 154 -3.93 -27.87 11.08
C ASP A 154 -3.75 -26.49 10.41
N GLU A 155 -3.81 -25.40 11.19
CA GLU A 155 -3.42 -24.05 10.75
C GLU A 155 -1.89 -23.99 10.75
N GLY A 156 -1.28 -23.58 9.65
CA GLY A 156 0.17 -23.67 9.40
C GLY A 156 1.06 -22.87 10.36
N PRO A 157 2.29 -22.49 9.97
CA PRO A 157 3.15 -21.65 10.79
C PRO A 157 2.53 -20.26 11.07
N ILE A 158 3.02 -19.57 12.11
CA ILE A 158 2.63 -18.17 12.40
C ILE A 158 2.87 -17.25 11.18
N GLY A 159 3.90 -17.55 10.39
CA GLY A 159 4.20 -16.91 9.11
C GLY A 159 2.98 -16.88 8.17
N ASP A 160 2.20 -17.95 8.09
CA ASP A 160 1.00 -18.00 7.23
C ASP A 160 -0.09 -17.01 7.67
N LEU A 161 -0.26 -16.81 8.98
CA LEU A 161 -1.19 -15.81 9.51
C LEU A 161 -0.69 -14.39 9.22
N ILE A 162 0.62 -14.17 9.35
CA ILE A 162 1.25 -12.89 9.02
C ILE A 162 1.08 -12.59 7.53
N ASP A 163 1.33 -13.57 6.66
CA ASP A 163 1.09 -13.48 5.21
C ASP A 163 -0.37 -13.21 4.89
N HIS A 164 -1.29 -13.89 5.57
CA HIS A 164 -2.71 -13.67 5.40
C HIS A 164 -3.10 -12.19 5.62
N TYR A 165 -2.68 -11.60 6.74
CA TYR A 165 -2.93 -10.17 7.00
C TYR A 165 -2.17 -9.28 6.03
N GLN A 166 -0.91 -9.59 5.75
CA GLN A 166 -0.06 -8.86 4.81
C GLN A 166 -0.70 -8.77 3.43
N VAL A 167 -1.28 -9.85 2.91
CA VAL A 167 -2.00 -9.89 1.62
C VAL A 167 -3.36 -9.20 1.73
N THR A 168 -4.03 -9.29 2.88
CA THR A 168 -5.32 -8.64 3.12
C THR A 168 -5.26 -7.13 2.93
N GLN A 169 -4.12 -6.48 3.24
CA GLN A 169 -3.97 -5.03 3.00
C GLN A 169 -4.13 -4.63 1.52
N LEU A 170 -3.88 -5.56 0.60
CA LEU A 170 -3.95 -5.37 -0.84
C LEU A 170 -5.29 -5.83 -1.41
N LEU A 171 -5.86 -6.90 -0.86
CA LEU A 171 -7.03 -7.57 -1.43
C LEU A 171 -8.34 -7.21 -0.72
N ASP A 172 -8.33 -6.65 0.48
CA ASP A 172 -9.52 -6.05 1.08
C ASP A 172 -9.69 -4.62 0.56
N VAL A 173 -10.87 -4.28 0.04
CA VAL A 173 -11.12 -2.97 -0.59
C VAL A 173 -11.00 -1.80 0.40
N HIS A 174 -11.36 -2.00 1.67
CA HIS A 174 -11.26 -0.95 2.68
C HIS A 174 -9.81 -0.73 3.10
N ALA A 175 -9.03 -1.80 3.31
CA ALA A 175 -7.58 -1.67 3.54
C ALA A 175 -6.88 -1.04 2.35
N TRP A 176 -7.22 -1.51 1.15
CA TRP A 176 -6.68 -1.00 -0.11
C TRP A 176 -6.96 0.51 -0.23
N LEU A 177 -8.21 0.95 -0.09
CA LEU A 177 -8.60 2.36 -0.15
C LEU A 177 -7.99 3.20 0.98
N GLY A 178 -8.02 2.69 2.22
CA GLY A 178 -7.46 3.35 3.39
C GLY A 178 -6.01 3.75 3.14
N ARG A 179 -5.22 2.83 2.59
CA ARG A 179 -3.83 3.09 2.22
C ARG A 179 -3.69 4.11 1.08
N ARG A 180 -4.55 4.08 0.06
CA ARG A 180 -4.43 5.02 -1.09
C ARG A 180 -4.71 6.48 -0.72
N ARG A 181 -5.23 6.78 0.47
CA ARG A 181 -5.27 8.15 1.01
C ARG A 181 -3.88 8.78 1.11
N MET A 182 -2.84 7.96 1.29
CA MET A 182 -1.44 8.42 1.32
C MET A 182 -0.97 9.00 -0.02
N LEU A 183 -1.67 8.76 -1.13
CA LEU A 183 -1.32 9.33 -2.44
C LEU A 183 -1.60 10.84 -2.50
N ARG A 184 -2.40 11.37 -1.57
CA ARG A 184 -2.77 12.78 -1.47
C ARG A 184 -2.66 13.27 -0.01
N PRO A 185 -1.46 13.26 0.59
CA PRO A 185 -1.30 13.52 2.02
C PRO A 185 -1.79 14.92 2.45
N ARG A 186 -1.78 15.89 1.53
CA ARG A 186 -2.32 17.25 1.76
C ARG A 186 -3.84 17.31 1.92
N HIS A 187 -4.56 16.25 1.55
CA HIS A 187 -6.02 16.15 1.67
C HIS A 187 -6.42 15.34 2.92
N ILE A 188 -5.47 14.89 3.73
CA ILE A 188 -5.75 14.19 4.97
C ILE A 188 -6.11 15.23 6.05
N ASP A 189 -7.28 15.06 6.64
CA ASP A 189 -7.68 15.78 7.85
C ASP A 189 -7.01 15.13 9.06
N TYR A 190 -5.77 15.52 9.36
CA TYR A 190 -4.98 14.93 10.44
C TYR A 190 -5.61 15.13 11.82
N GLU A 191 -6.41 16.17 12.03
CA GLU A 191 -7.13 16.39 13.28
C GLU A 191 -8.21 15.32 13.46
N ALA A 192 -9.03 15.08 12.44
CA ALA A 192 -10.04 14.03 12.46
C ALA A 192 -9.42 12.62 12.55
N GLU A 193 -8.33 12.36 11.83
CA GLU A 193 -7.58 11.09 11.91
C GLU A 193 -7.08 10.83 13.33
N LEU A 194 -6.47 11.85 13.96
CA LEU A 194 -5.91 11.73 15.29
C LEU A 194 -6.99 11.54 16.35
N ALA A 195 -8.10 12.28 16.25
CA ALA A 195 -9.24 12.10 17.14
C ALA A 195 -9.83 10.69 17.03
N ALA A 196 -9.96 10.16 15.81
CA ALA A 196 -10.45 8.80 15.58
C ALA A 196 -9.47 7.75 16.13
N LEU A 197 -8.16 7.94 15.90
CA LEU A 197 -7.10 7.07 16.41
C LEU A 197 -7.14 7.00 17.95
N VAL A 198 -7.14 8.15 18.62
CA VAL A 198 -7.21 8.25 20.08
C VAL A 198 -8.46 7.55 20.62
N ALA A 199 -9.62 7.76 19.99
CA ALA A 199 -10.85 7.11 20.39
C ALA A 199 -10.77 5.57 20.28
N VAL A 200 -10.09 5.03 19.27
CA VAL A 200 -9.87 3.59 19.13
C VAL A 200 -8.90 3.07 20.20
N ILE A 201 -7.83 3.80 20.51
CA ILE A 201 -6.89 3.43 21.57
C ILE A 201 -7.61 3.44 22.94
N ASP A 202 -8.43 4.44 23.23
CA ASP A 202 -9.20 4.51 24.49
C ASP A 202 -10.16 3.32 24.67
N GLU A 203 -10.79 2.87 23.58
CA GLU A 203 -11.77 1.76 23.63
C GLU A 203 -11.10 0.37 23.63
N PHE A 204 -9.99 0.22 22.90
CA PHE A 204 -9.42 -1.10 22.61
C PHE A 204 -7.97 -1.31 23.06
N GLY A 205 -7.32 -0.26 23.57
CA GLY A 205 -5.92 -0.27 23.99
C GLY A 205 -4.90 -0.24 22.86
N THR A 206 -5.29 -0.55 21.61
CA THR A 206 -4.37 -0.55 20.46
C THR A 206 -5.04 -0.12 19.16
N ALA A 207 -4.25 0.47 18.25
CA ALA A 207 -4.68 0.84 16.92
C ALA A 207 -3.52 0.82 15.92
N GLY A 208 -3.71 0.23 14.74
CA GLY A 208 -2.72 0.27 13.67
C GLY A 208 -2.71 1.63 12.96
N ILE A 209 -1.53 2.12 12.60
CA ILE A 209 -1.35 3.29 11.71
C ILE A 209 -0.31 2.99 10.64
N THR A 210 -0.46 3.63 9.49
CA THR A 210 0.56 3.65 8.44
C THR A 210 1.35 4.95 8.55
N LEU A 211 2.66 4.85 8.77
CA LEU A 211 3.60 5.96 8.64
C LEU A 211 4.00 6.12 7.17
N VAL A 212 4.13 7.36 6.70
CA VAL A 212 4.33 7.69 5.29
C VAL A 212 5.43 8.73 5.14
N ASP A 213 6.32 8.50 4.17
CA ASP A 213 7.17 9.52 3.59
C ASP A 213 6.39 10.18 2.44
N SER A 214 6.00 11.44 2.61
CA SER A 214 5.17 12.14 1.63
C SER A 214 5.87 12.40 0.29
N GLU A 215 7.21 12.38 0.25
CA GLU A 215 8.01 12.56 -0.95
C GLU A 215 8.19 11.24 -1.70
N THR A 216 8.70 10.21 -1.04
CA THR A 216 9.02 8.93 -1.68
C THR A 216 7.83 7.97 -1.74
N ARG A 217 6.78 8.23 -0.96
CA ARG A 217 5.62 7.35 -0.72
C ARG A 217 5.99 6.02 -0.08
N ALA A 218 7.18 5.91 0.51
CA ALA A 218 7.52 4.79 1.37
C ALA A 218 6.55 4.74 2.55
N SER A 219 6.12 3.54 2.92
CA SER A 219 5.14 3.37 4.00
C SER A 219 5.53 2.24 4.94
N HIS A 220 5.26 2.42 6.24
CA HIS A 220 5.54 1.44 7.28
C HIS A 220 4.36 1.32 8.24
N GLN A 221 3.90 0.09 8.50
CA GLN A 221 2.82 -0.16 9.46
C GLN A 221 3.38 -0.34 10.87
N VAL A 222 2.79 0.36 11.84
CA VAL A 222 3.10 0.23 13.27
C VAL A 222 1.81 0.11 14.09
N LEU A 223 1.92 -0.45 15.30
CA LEU A 223 0.82 -0.52 16.25
C LEU A 223 0.99 0.53 17.34
N VAL A 224 0.03 1.45 17.47
CA VAL A 224 -0.03 2.39 18.59
C VAL A 224 -0.69 1.69 19.77
N TYR A 225 -0.09 1.76 20.95
CA TYR A 225 -0.64 1.18 22.17
C TYR A 225 -0.76 2.16 23.35
N GLY A 226 -0.37 3.42 23.13
CA GLY A 226 -0.51 4.47 24.13
C GLY A 226 -0.31 5.84 23.52
N TYR A 227 -0.78 6.87 24.21
CA TYR A 227 -0.55 8.25 23.82
C TYR A 227 -0.51 9.17 25.05
N ASP A 228 0.22 10.27 24.92
CA ASP A 228 0.24 11.38 25.87
C ASP A 228 -0.13 12.67 25.11
N GLU A 229 -1.06 13.44 25.65
CA GLU A 229 -1.41 14.74 25.09
C GLU A 229 -0.25 15.74 25.24
N THR A 230 -0.05 16.55 24.20
CA THR A 230 0.89 17.67 24.19
C THR A 230 0.14 18.97 23.87
N PRO A 231 0.74 20.16 24.08
CA PRO A 231 0.07 21.41 23.76
C PRO A 231 -0.36 21.59 22.30
N THR A 232 0.28 20.88 21.36
CA THR A 232 0.05 21.03 19.92
C THR A 232 -0.41 19.74 19.22
N GLY A 233 -0.63 18.66 19.97
CA GLY A 233 -1.03 17.36 19.42
C GLY A 233 -0.80 16.22 20.41
N VAL A 234 -0.26 15.09 19.97
CA VAL A 234 -0.04 13.91 20.85
C VAL A 234 1.33 13.26 20.63
N GLU A 235 1.92 12.72 21.68
CA GLU A 235 3.03 11.78 21.61
C GLU A 235 2.47 10.36 21.65
N LEU A 236 2.67 9.58 20.59
CA LEU A 236 2.22 8.20 20.46
C LEU A 236 3.33 7.23 20.89
N THR A 237 2.96 6.19 21.61
CA THR A 237 3.85 5.06 21.95
C THR A 237 3.54 3.86 21.05
N LEU A 238 4.59 3.27 20.47
CA LEU A 238 4.46 2.36 19.32
C LEU A 238 5.14 1.02 19.54
N TYR A 239 4.53 -0.04 19.00
CA TYR A 239 5.21 -1.25 18.56
C TYR A 239 5.53 -1.14 17.07
N ASP A 240 6.83 -1.15 16.77
CA ASP A 240 7.43 -1.21 15.45
C ASP A 240 7.88 -2.65 15.14
N PRO A 241 7.28 -3.34 14.15
CA PRO A 241 7.62 -4.72 13.79
C PRO A 241 9.07 -4.95 13.36
N ASN A 242 9.82 -3.90 13.01
CA ASN A 242 11.25 -4.03 12.71
C ASN A 242 12.11 -4.35 13.95
N TYR A 243 11.53 -4.27 15.15
CA TYR A 243 12.21 -4.52 16.41
C TYR A 243 11.61 -5.76 17.07
N PRO A 244 12.42 -6.80 17.38
CA PRO A 244 11.94 -7.95 18.15
C PRO A 244 11.65 -7.52 19.60
N ALA A 245 10.80 -8.28 20.30
CA ALA A 245 10.34 -8.02 21.66
C ALA A 245 11.47 -7.64 22.64
N GLN A 246 12.60 -8.35 22.57
CA GLN A 246 13.77 -8.11 23.43
C GLN A 246 14.31 -6.67 23.35
N LYS A 247 14.13 -5.96 22.23
CA LYS A 247 14.56 -4.56 22.11
C LYS A 247 13.76 -3.64 23.02
N TYR A 248 12.50 -3.97 23.30
CA TYR A 248 11.62 -3.12 24.10
C TYR A 248 11.95 -3.10 25.58
N LEU A 249 12.67 -4.12 26.08
CA LEU A 249 13.22 -4.17 27.46
C LEU A 249 14.02 -2.92 27.86
N ASN A 250 14.63 -2.25 26.87
CA ASN A 250 15.50 -1.10 27.11
C ASN A 250 15.13 0.11 26.24
N GLN A 251 14.09 0.00 25.42
CA GLN A 251 13.77 1.01 24.42
C GLN A 251 12.27 1.11 24.16
N THR A 252 11.68 2.25 24.48
CA THR A 252 10.33 2.60 24.05
C THR A 252 10.38 3.41 22.76
N ARG A 253 9.57 3.03 21.76
CA ARG A 253 9.44 3.78 20.51
C ARG A 253 8.31 4.81 20.65
N ARG A 254 8.58 6.06 20.27
CA ARG A 254 7.61 7.14 20.31
C ARG A 254 7.70 8.00 19.07
N LEU A 255 6.57 8.59 18.68
CA LEU A 255 6.50 9.63 17.66
C LEU A 255 5.56 10.74 18.15
N THR A 256 5.73 11.96 17.65
CA THR A 256 4.82 13.07 17.96
C THR A 256 4.03 13.43 16.72
N ILE A 257 2.71 13.54 16.87
CA ILE A 257 1.79 14.08 15.87
C ILE A 257 1.43 15.50 16.27
N ASP A 258 1.81 16.48 15.44
CA ASP A 258 1.46 17.90 15.58
C ASP A 258 0.60 18.31 14.39
N VAL A 259 -0.72 18.34 14.60
CA VAL A 259 -1.71 18.62 13.54
C VAL A 259 -1.67 20.07 13.06
N GLY A 260 -0.97 20.97 13.77
CA GLY A 260 -0.74 22.35 13.34
C GLY A 260 0.37 22.50 12.30
N LYS A 261 1.11 21.43 11.98
CA LYS A 261 2.22 21.45 11.03
C LYS A 261 1.84 20.86 9.68
N THR A 262 2.54 21.30 8.63
CA THR A 262 2.42 20.74 7.27
C THR A 262 2.94 19.31 7.17
N THR A 263 3.91 18.96 8.01
CA THR A 263 4.48 17.62 8.19
C THR A 263 4.19 17.21 9.64
N PRO A 264 3.04 16.55 9.89
CA PRO A 264 2.54 16.37 11.25
C PRO A 264 3.37 15.37 12.07
N VAL A 265 4.10 14.45 11.44
CA VAL A 265 4.90 13.44 12.15
C VAL A 265 6.29 13.96 12.48
N SER A 266 6.73 13.75 13.72
CA SER A 266 8.11 13.97 14.17
C SER A 266 8.55 12.86 15.12
N GLY A 267 9.86 12.73 15.37
CA GLY A 267 10.44 11.58 16.10
C GLY A 267 10.81 10.40 15.19
N SER A 268 10.52 10.50 13.89
CA SER A 268 11.06 9.66 12.83
C SER A 268 11.86 10.52 11.85
N SER A 269 13.01 10.02 11.39
CA SER A 269 13.75 10.62 10.27
C SER A 269 13.26 10.16 8.90
N GLU A 270 12.41 9.13 8.86
CA GLU A 270 11.97 8.46 7.63
C GLU A 270 10.56 8.85 7.20
N TYR A 271 9.72 9.32 8.13
CA TYR A 271 8.28 9.52 7.88
C TYR A 271 7.83 10.89 8.40
N ASP A 272 7.04 11.58 7.58
CA ASP A 272 6.57 12.95 7.83
C ASP A 272 5.03 13.06 7.90
N ALA A 273 4.31 11.99 7.55
CA ALA A 273 2.86 11.89 7.57
C ALA A 273 2.39 10.53 8.13
N PHE A 274 1.11 10.45 8.50
CA PHE A 274 0.48 9.21 8.95
C PHE A 274 -0.94 9.06 8.38
N VAL A 275 -1.43 7.82 8.32
CA VAL A 275 -2.82 7.49 7.97
C VAL A 275 -3.35 6.55 9.03
N PHE A 276 -4.55 6.83 9.54
CA PHE A 276 -5.29 5.89 10.38
C PHE A 276 -6.43 5.26 9.56
N ASN A 277 -6.35 3.95 9.35
CA ASN A 277 -7.42 3.23 8.69
C ASN A 277 -8.35 2.57 9.71
N ARG A 278 -9.50 3.21 9.96
CA ARG A 278 -10.51 2.71 10.90
C ARG A 278 -11.02 1.29 10.59
N TRP A 279 -10.92 0.84 9.34
CA TRP A 279 -11.39 -0.49 8.96
C TRP A 279 -10.41 -1.59 9.33
N ASP A 280 -9.13 -1.27 9.56
CA ASP A 280 -8.08 -2.26 9.82
C ASP A 280 -8.46 -3.23 10.96
N ARG A 281 -9.02 -2.71 12.05
CA ARG A 281 -9.47 -3.54 13.18
C ARG A 281 -10.62 -4.46 12.80
N ALA A 282 -11.59 -3.96 12.04
CA ALA A 282 -12.74 -4.76 11.59
C ALA A 282 -12.30 -5.85 10.60
N ILE A 283 -11.43 -5.49 9.65
CA ILE A 283 -10.81 -6.41 8.70
C ILE A 283 -10.03 -7.51 9.43
N ARG A 284 -9.19 -7.14 10.40
CA ARG A 284 -8.43 -8.09 11.23
C ARG A 284 -9.34 -9.07 11.97
N SER A 285 -10.46 -8.59 12.51
CA SER A 285 -11.40 -9.40 13.29
C SER A 285 -12.44 -10.14 12.44
N ASP A 286 -12.31 -10.09 11.11
CA ASP A 286 -13.30 -10.58 10.14
C ASP A 286 -14.72 -10.08 10.45
N ALA A 287 -14.81 -8.84 10.97
CA ALA A 287 -16.05 -8.19 11.32
C ALA A 287 -16.66 -7.49 10.10
N ASP A 288 -17.98 -7.44 10.06
CA ASP A 288 -18.72 -6.75 9.00
C ASP A 288 -18.32 -5.26 8.91
N THR A 289 -17.67 -4.90 7.80
CA THR A 289 -17.19 -3.54 7.50
C THR A 289 -18.24 -2.65 6.82
N THR A 290 -19.42 -3.18 6.48
CA THR A 290 -20.45 -2.48 5.68
C THR A 290 -21.22 -1.39 6.45
N LYS A 291 -20.94 -1.17 7.75
CA LYS A 291 -21.66 -0.17 8.58
C LYS A 291 -20.74 0.55 9.58
N PRO A 292 -20.80 1.89 9.71
CA PRO A 292 -21.46 2.90 8.87
C PRO A 292 -20.47 3.50 7.85
N THR A 293 -20.82 3.49 6.58
CA THR A 293 -20.19 4.35 5.56
C THR A 293 -20.47 5.81 5.92
N GLN A 294 -19.42 6.64 5.98
CA GLN A 294 -19.58 8.09 6.13
C GLN A 294 -20.13 8.70 4.84
N ASN A 295 -20.91 9.77 4.97
CA ASN A 295 -21.17 10.67 3.85
C ASN A 295 -19.82 11.21 3.32
N GLY A 296 -19.59 11.17 2.01
CA GLY A 296 -18.38 11.72 1.37
C GLY A 296 -17.24 10.74 1.09
N VAL A 297 -17.36 9.46 1.50
CA VAL A 297 -16.37 8.41 1.14
C VAL A 297 -16.24 8.26 -0.38
N ARG A 298 -17.37 8.39 -1.09
CA ARG A 298 -17.43 8.42 -2.54
C ARG A 298 -16.57 9.54 -3.14
N GLU A 299 -16.75 10.78 -2.69
CA GLU A 299 -15.96 11.93 -3.18
C GLU A 299 -14.46 11.77 -2.88
N THR A 300 -14.14 11.10 -1.77
CA THR A 300 -12.77 10.80 -1.37
C THR A 300 -12.08 9.81 -2.31
N PHE A 301 -12.81 8.89 -2.95
CA PHE A 301 -12.19 7.77 -3.69
C PHE A 301 -12.60 7.63 -5.16
N ASP A 302 -13.68 8.27 -5.61
CA ASP A 302 -14.16 8.22 -7.01
C ASP A 302 -13.04 8.58 -8.00
N HIS A 303 -12.18 9.52 -7.63
CA HIS A 303 -11.06 9.95 -8.46
C HIS A 303 -10.05 8.82 -8.75
N LEU A 304 -9.79 7.91 -7.80
CA LEU A 304 -8.80 6.83 -7.94
C LEU A 304 -9.10 5.89 -9.10
N LEU A 305 -10.38 5.68 -9.37
CA LEU A 305 -10.88 4.76 -10.40
C LEU A 305 -11.39 5.50 -11.63
N SER A 306 -11.29 6.83 -11.66
CA SER A 306 -11.70 7.63 -12.81
C SER A 306 -10.89 7.26 -14.06
N ARG A 307 -9.57 7.05 -13.87
CA ARG A 307 -8.60 6.56 -14.85
C ARG A 307 -7.51 5.81 -14.10
N VAL A 308 -7.27 4.57 -14.49
CA VAL A 308 -6.17 3.74 -14.02
C VAL A 308 -5.30 3.39 -15.22
N PHE A 309 -4.02 3.64 -15.07
CA PHE A 309 -3.00 3.44 -16.09
C PHE A 309 -2.00 2.40 -15.60
N ARG A 310 -1.68 1.42 -16.45
CA ARG A 310 -0.64 0.43 -16.19
C ARG A 310 0.17 0.16 -17.45
N VAL A 311 1.47 0.05 -17.28
CA VAL A 311 2.42 -0.39 -18.30
C VAL A 311 3.30 -1.47 -17.70
N ALA A 312 3.52 -2.56 -18.43
CA ALA A 312 4.39 -3.63 -18.00
C ALA A 312 5.27 -4.15 -19.15
N VAL A 313 6.45 -4.64 -18.80
CA VAL A 313 7.36 -5.39 -19.67
C VAL A 313 7.68 -6.73 -19.01
N ASP A 314 7.74 -7.78 -19.82
CA ASP A 314 7.90 -9.19 -19.43
C ASP A 314 9.37 -9.68 -19.41
N SER A 315 10.33 -8.80 -19.66
CA SER A 315 11.76 -9.13 -19.71
C SER A 315 12.57 -8.33 -18.69
N ASP A 316 13.39 -9.02 -17.90
CA ASP A 316 14.39 -8.46 -16.97
C ASP A 316 15.53 -7.74 -17.68
N ALA A 317 15.81 -8.14 -18.93
CA ALA A 317 16.77 -7.50 -19.81
C ALA A 317 16.32 -6.14 -20.36
N VAL A 318 15.12 -5.65 -19.99
CA VAL A 318 14.58 -4.36 -20.44
C VAL A 318 14.33 -3.42 -19.26
N SER A 319 14.98 -2.26 -19.30
CA SER A 319 14.69 -1.15 -18.38
C SER A 319 13.53 -0.31 -18.90
N LEU A 320 12.50 -0.09 -18.08
CA LEU A 320 11.33 0.75 -18.41
C LEU A 320 11.31 2.05 -17.58
N ALA A 321 11.16 3.18 -18.25
CA ALA A 321 10.77 4.44 -17.64
C ALA A 321 9.49 5.00 -18.28
N VAL A 322 8.66 5.60 -17.44
CA VAL A 322 7.38 6.19 -17.85
C VAL A 322 7.27 7.55 -17.18
N VAL A 323 6.84 8.56 -17.94
CA VAL A 323 6.64 9.92 -17.48
C VAL A 323 5.21 10.34 -17.77
N ASP A 324 4.56 10.97 -16.80
CA ASP A 324 3.19 11.47 -16.91
C ASP A 324 3.11 12.75 -17.76
N PRO A 325 1.90 13.23 -18.10
CA PRO A 325 1.73 14.46 -18.88
C PRO A 325 2.33 15.72 -18.23
N GLY A 326 2.53 15.72 -16.91
CA GLY A 326 3.16 16.79 -16.15
C GLY A 326 4.69 16.71 -16.10
N GLY A 327 5.30 15.69 -16.70
CA GLY A 327 6.74 15.48 -16.68
C GLY A 327 7.25 14.72 -15.44
N ASN A 328 6.35 14.20 -14.58
CA ASN A 328 6.75 13.44 -13.41
C ASN A 328 6.94 11.96 -13.75
N PRO A 329 7.95 11.28 -13.19
CA PRO A 329 8.07 9.84 -13.33
C PRO A 329 6.83 9.13 -12.79
N VAL A 330 6.22 8.28 -13.62
CA VAL A 330 5.24 7.32 -13.15
C VAL A 330 6.02 6.18 -12.51
N GLY A 331 5.87 6.06 -11.19
CA GLY A 331 6.53 5.02 -10.41
C GLY A 331 5.75 3.71 -10.41
N ARG A 332 6.15 2.88 -9.44
CA ARG A 332 5.37 1.78 -8.87
C ARG A 332 5.38 1.96 -7.36
N ASN A 333 4.58 1.21 -6.61
CA ASN A 333 4.86 1.07 -5.18
C ASN A 333 6.31 0.59 -5.01
N ASN A 334 7.04 1.18 -4.07
CA ASN A 334 8.40 0.80 -3.75
C ASN A 334 8.49 0.46 -2.27
N ALA A 335 9.28 -0.56 -1.95
CA ALA A 335 9.56 -0.96 -0.59
C ALA A 335 10.99 -1.52 -0.51
N ALA A 336 11.66 -1.30 0.61
CA ALA A 336 13.03 -1.74 0.86
C ALA A 336 13.21 -3.26 0.76
N PHE A 337 12.15 -4.02 1.02
CA PHE A 337 12.12 -5.48 1.09
C PHE A 337 11.25 -6.12 0.00
N MET A 338 10.94 -5.38 -1.06
CA MET A 338 10.20 -5.90 -2.20
C MET A 338 11.00 -6.98 -2.93
N ASP A 339 10.34 -8.07 -3.28
CA ASP A 339 10.89 -9.15 -4.10
C ASP A 339 10.43 -9.01 -5.55
N ARG A 340 11.39 -8.83 -6.45
CA ARG A 340 11.12 -8.54 -7.86
C ARG A 340 11.10 -9.79 -8.72
N GLU A 341 11.54 -10.92 -8.18
CA GLU A 341 11.68 -12.17 -8.92
C GLU A 341 10.37 -12.98 -8.93
N GLN A 342 9.48 -12.72 -7.97
CA GLN A 342 8.23 -13.46 -7.77
C GLN A 342 7.09 -13.10 -8.75
N SER A 343 7.35 -12.26 -9.77
CA SER A 343 6.34 -11.88 -10.77
C SER A 343 6.84 -12.09 -12.19
N ASP A 344 5.93 -12.45 -13.09
CA ASP A 344 6.16 -12.56 -14.54
C ASP A 344 6.43 -11.20 -15.22
N VAL A 345 6.31 -10.10 -14.49
CA VAL A 345 6.50 -8.73 -14.99
C VAL A 345 7.59 -8.00 -14.22
N TRP A 346 8.79 -7.99 -14.80
CA TRP A 346 10.00 -7.40 -14.22
C TRP A 346 9.91 -5.89 -14.04
N ALA A 347 9.21 -5.21 -14.96
CA ALA A 347 9.06 -3.77 -14.92
C ALA A 347 7.60 -3.36 -15.13
N THR A 348 6.87 -3.20 -14.03
CA THR A 348 5.54 -2.57 -14.04
C THR A 348 5.62 -1.10 -13.59
N ARG A 349 4.87 -0.21 -14.24
CA ARG A 349 4.56 1.16 -13.82
C ARG A 349 3.05 1.36 -13.83
N TYR A 350 2.54 2.08 -12.84
CA TYR A 350 1.11 2.34 -12.78
C TYR A 350 0.78 3.64 -12.08
N CYS A 351 -0.43 4.12 -12.36
CA CYS A 351 -0.99 5.31 -11.75
C CYS A 351 -2.48 5.11 -11.54
N TYR A 352 -2.93 5.30 -10.29
CA TYR A 352 -4.33 5.54 -9.98
C TYR A 352 -4.62 7.02 -10.12
N ASP A 353 -5.85 7.38 -10.47
CA ASP A 353 -6.19 8.77 -10.80
C ASP A 353 -5.22 9.37 -11.84
N ALA A 354 -4.96 8.59 -12.88
CA ALA A 354 -4.02 8.94 -13.94
C ALA A 354 -4.42 10.29 -14.58
N PRO A 355 -3.55 11.32 -14.57
CA PRO A 355 -3.83 12.56 -15.29
C PRO A 355 -4.11 12.31 -16.77
N ALA A 356 -5.10 13.01 -17.32
CA ALA A 356 -5.32 12.98 -18.76
C ALA A 356 -4.15 13.66 -19.50
N GLY A 357 -3.80 13.14 -20.67
CA GLY A 357 -2.75 13.66 -21.54
C GLY A 357 -1.85 12.56 -22.11
N THR A 358 -0.68 12.98 -22.59
CA THR A 358 0.29 12.08 -23.21
C THR A 358 1.35 11.63 -22.20
N TYR A 359 1.38 10.33 -21.93
CA TYR A 359 2.44 9.66 -21.23
C TYR A 359 3.56 9.29 -22.21
N ARG A 360 4.81 9.40 -21.76
CA ARG A 360 6.00 9.08 -22.56
C ARG A 360 6.76 7.94 -21.93
N LEU A 361 7.16 6.99 -22.75
CA LEU A 361 7.79 5.75 -22.32
C LEU A 361 9.13 5.60 -23.01
N ALA A 362 10.13 5.14 -22.27
CA ALA A 362 11.42 4.73 -22.81
C ALA A 362 11.74 3.32 -22.32
N LEU A 363 12.06 2.43 -23.26
CA LEU A 363 12.53 1.07 -23.02
C LEU A 363 13.98 0.97 -23.48
N VAL A 364 14.87 0.44 -22.63
CA VAL A 364 16.30 0.30 -22.94
C VAL A 364 16.75 -1.14 -22.76
N GLY A 365 17.33 -1.72 -23.80
CA GLY A 365 17.86 -3.09 -23.77
C GLY A 365 19.17 -3.15 -23.00
N ALA A 366 19.26 -4.00 -21.97
CA ALA A 366 20.51 -4.31 -21.31
C ALA A 366 21.36 -5.24 -22.18
N THR A 367 20.72 -6.25 -22.75
CA THR A 367 21.28 -7.20 -23.71
C THR A 367 20.37 -7.31 -24.93
N GLU A 368 20.79 -8.04 -25.95
CA GLU A 368 19.88 -8.42 -27.04
C GLU A 368 18.75 -9.28 -26.47
N THR A 369 17.51 -8.86 -26.69
CA THR A 369 16.31 -9.51 -26.17
C THR A 369 15.09 -9.18 -27.03
N ALA A 370 13.97 -9.84 -26.76
CA ALA A 370 12.65 -9.43 -27.21
C ALA A 370 11.80 -9.10 -26.00
N TYR A 371 10.78 -8.27 -26.20
CA TYR A 371 9.87 -7.88 -25.13
C TYR A 371 8.42 -7.76 -25.61
N ASP A 372 7.51 -8.05 -24.70
CA ASP A 372 6.10 -7.68 -24.76
C ASP A 372 5.86 -6.45 -23.89
N LEU A 373 5.56 -5.32 -24.53
CA LEU A 373 5.11 -4.11 -23.85
C LEU A 373 3.59 -4.16 -23.74
N ARG A 374 3.08 -4.44 -22.54
CA ARG A 374 1.65 -4.38 -22.26
C ARG A 374 1.27 -2.99 -21.76
N VAL A 375 0.28 -2.38 -22.42
CA VAL A 375 -0.28 -1.08 -22.08
C VAL A 375 -1.75 -1.24 -21.77
N GLN A 376 -2.15 -0.79 -20.58
CA GLN A 376 -3.52 -0.88 -20.10
C GLN A 376 -4.00 0.48 -19.57
N VAL A 377 -5.18 0.90 -20.00
CA VAL A 377 -5.87 2.10 -19.51
C VAL A 377 -7.34 1.73 -19.34
N ALA A 378 -7.91 2.01 -18.18
CA ALA A 378 -9.34 1.78 -17.93
C ALA A 378 -9.83 2.72 -16.82
N GLY A 379 -11.13 3.03 -16.80
CA GLY A 379 -11.71 3.89 -15.77
C GLY A 379 -13.23 3.86 -15.75
N LEU A 380 -13.84 4.45 -14.73
CA LEU A 380 -15.31 4.48 -14.58
C LEU A 380 -16.04 5.29 -15.66
N GLY A 381 -15.33 6.12 -16.43
CA GLY A 381 -15.91 6.96 -17.49
C GLY A 381 -15.04 7.07 -18.74
N THR A 382 -14.05 6.18 -18.90
CA THR A 382 -13.13 6.15 -20.04
C THR A 382 -13.29 4.84 -20.77
N GLU A 383 -13.24 4.87 -22.11
CA GLU A 383 -13.02 3.65 -22.88
C GLU A 383 -11.69 3.00 -22.47
N SER A 384 -11.62 1.68 -22.61
CA SER A 384 -10.43 0.95 -22.18
C SER A 384 -9.50 0.61 -23.32
N LEU A 385 -8.20 0.66 -23.02
CA LEU A 385 -7.13 0.11 -23.83
C LEU A 385 -6.52 -1.08 -23.07
N ASP A 386 -6.33 -2.20 -23.74
CA ASP A 386 -5.48 -3.31 -23.29
C ASP A 386 -4.79 -3.87 -24.54
N THR A 387 -3.52 -3.55 -24.71
CA THR A 387 -2.76 -3.90 -25.90
C THR A 387 -1.38 -4.40 -25.53
N VAL A 388 -0.86 -5.32 -26.34
CA VAL A 388 0.50 -5.85 -26.23
C VAL A 388 1.25 -5.48 -27.50
N VAL A 389 2.42 -4.88 -27.34
CA VAL A 389 3.33 -4.54 -28.43
C VAL A 389 4.59 -5.40 -28.29
N TRP A 390 4.76 -6.33 -29.23
CA TRP A 390 5.95 -7.17 -29.30
C TRP A 390 7.03 -6.53 -30.20
N LYS A 391 8.27 -6.45 -29.72
CA LYS A 391 9.44 -6.03 -30.53
C LYS A 391 10.73 -6.70 -30.02
N ALA A 392 11.71 -6.83 -30.91
CA ALA A 392 13.10 -7.09 -30.53
C ALA A 392 13.83 -5.79 -30.14
N LEU A 393 14.78 -5.87 -29.23
CA LEU A 393 15.56 -4.75 -28.71
C LEU A 393 17.02 -5.17 -28.55
N SER A 394 17.93 -4.44 -29.19
CA SER A 394 19.36 -4.68 -29.10
C SER A 394 19.93 -4.12 -27.79
N SER A 395 21.13 -4.57 -27.39
CA SER A 395 21.84 -3.98 -26.24
C SER A 395 22.10 -2.49 -26.45
N GLY A 396 21.68 -1.66 -25.50
CA GLY A 396 21.78 -0.20 -25.55
C GLY A 396 20.76 0.49 -26.47
N GLU A 397 19.96 -0.25 -27.23
CA GLU A 397 18.90 0.31 -28.06
C GLU A 397 17.78 0.87 -27.19
N VAL A 398 17.20 2.00 -27.64
CA VAL A 398 16.09 2.68 -26.96
C VAL A 398 14.86 2.67 -27.85
N HIS A 399 13.74 2.17 -27.33
CA HIS A 399 12.43 2.32 -27.95
C HIS A 399 11.59 3.31 -27.17
N GLU A 400 11.01 4.29 -27.88
CA GLU A 400 10.14 5.31 -27.29
C GLU A 400 8.69 5.12 -27.73
N TYR A 401 7.76 5.31 -26.78
CA TYR A 401 6.31 5.26 -27.04
C TYR A 401 5.61 6.47 -26.43
N GLU A 402 4.54 6.89 -27.08
CA GLU A 402 3.57 7.85 -26.55
C GLU A 402 2.24 7.12 -26.31
N ILE A 403 1.70 7.26 -25.10
CA ILE A 403 0.38 6.76 -24.73
C ILE A 403 -0.52 7.96 -24.45
N THR A 404 -1.63 8.07 -25.16
CA THR A 404 -2.63 9.10 -24.90
C THR A 404 -3.70 8.55 -23.97
N VAL A 405 -3.86 9.15 -22.79
CA VAL A 405 -4.93 8.90 -21.84
C VAL A 405 -5.90 10.09 -21.91
N PRO A 406 -7.02 9.99 -22.64
CA PRO A 406 -7.96 11.10 -22.78
C PRO A 406 -8.83 11.28 -21.54
N GLU A 407 -9.55 12.41 -21.48
CA GLU A 407 -10.56 12.64 -20.45
C GLU A 407 -11.81 11.78 -20.64
N SER A 408 -12.23 11.55 -21.89
CA SER A 408 -13.48 10.82 -22.23
C SER A 408 -13.45 10.00 -23.53
N ASP A 409 -12.35 10.01 -24.29
CA ASP A 409 -12.22 9.29 -25.58
C ASP A 409 -11.53 7.92 -25.44
N THR A 410 -11.25 7.26 -26.57
CA THR A 410 -10.45 6.03 -26.64
C THR A 410 -8.96 6.30 -26.36
N PRO A 411 -8.34 5.66 -25.36
CA PRO A 411 -6.89 5.73 -25.16
C PRO A 411 -6.14 5.07 -26.33
N SER A 412 -4.92 5.53 -26.59
CA SER A 412 -4.10 5.00 -27.70
C SER A 412 -2.63 4.88 -27.34
N VAL A 413 -1.89 4.05 -28.07
CA VAL A 413 -0.42 3.91 -27.97
C VAL A 413 0.19 3.99 -29.37
N ALA A 414 1.31 4.70 -29.48
CA ALA A 414 2.08 4.81 -30.72
C ALA A 414 3.59 4.80 -30.41
N ARG A 415 4.40 4.25 -31.33
CA ARG A 415 5.87 4.33 -31.25
C ARG A 415 6.35 5.67 -31.82
N VAL A 416 7.24 6.33 -31.11
CA VAL A 416 7.87 7.58 -31.59
C VAL A 416 8.85 7.22 -32.70
N GLY A 417 8.72 7.87 -33.86
CA GLY A 417 9.63 7.68 -35.01
C GLY A 417 9.23 6.61 -36.03
N GLU A 418 8.11 5.89 -35.86
CA GLU A 418 7.53 4.99 -36.87
C GLU A 418 6.53 5.71 -37.81
N THR A 419 6.80 6.97 -38.19
CA THR A 419 6.16 7.58 -39.37
C THR A 419 6.91 7.13 -40.63
N PRO A 420 6.24 6.63 -41.69
CA PRO A 420 6.94 6.16 -42.88
C PRO A 420 7.46 7.35 -43.70
N THR A 421 8.69 7.80 -43.43
CA THR A 421 9.40 8.73 -44.32
C THR A 421 10.89 8.41 -44.37
N ALA A 422 11.37 8.32 -45.61
CA ALA A 422 12.70 7.91 -46.01
C ALA A 422 13.82 8.87 -45.55
N PHE A 423 14.99 8.26 -45.31
CA PHE A 423 16.32 8.85 -45.08
C PHE A 423 16.50 9.76 -43.87
N SER A 424 17.30 9.31 -42.90
CA SER A 424 18.67 9.80 -42.68
C SER A 424 19.36 9.03 -41.55
N ARG A 425 20.60 8.57 -41.79
CA ARG A 425 21.51 8.09 -40.76
C ARG A 425 21.94 9.27 -39.90
N LEU A 426 21.87 9.15 -38.58
CA LEU A 426 22.40 10.14 -37.64
C LEU A 426 23.62 9.59 -36.89
N ASP A 427 24.56 10.50 -36.67
CA ASP A 427 25.80 10.38 -35.90
C ASP A 427 25.48 10.29 -34.38
N PRO A 428 26.08 9.34 -33.64
CA PRO A 428 25.81 9.12 -32.22
C PRO A 428 26.15 10.32 -31.31
N THR A 429 26.87 11.33 -31.79
CA THR A 429 27.14 12.56 -31.03
C THR A 429 26.11 13.67 -31.24
N SER A 430 25.17 13.48 -32.17
CA SER A 430 24.16 14.48 -32.56
C SER A 430 22.74 14.08 -32.17
N VAL A 431 22.57 13.32 -31.09
CA VAL A 431 21.24 13.10 -30.52
C VAL A 431 20.83 14.38 -29.79
N ALA A 432 20.29 15.33 -30.56
CA ALA A 432 19.29 16.25 -30.04
C ALA A 432 18.04 15.42 -29.72
N ILE A 433 18.14 14.64 -28.63
CA ILE A 433 17.04 14.02 -27.92
C ILE A 433 16.03 15.13 -27.73
N GLY A 434 14.83 15.01 -28.30
CA GLY A 434 13.76 15.95 -27.99
C GLY A 434 13.68 16.07 -26.47
N LEU A 435 13.72 17.29 -25.94
CA LEU A 435 13.98 17.62 -24.53
C LEU A 435 13.22 16.74 -23.49
N ALA A 436 12.12 16.10 -23.90
CA ALA A 436 11.30 15.20 -23.10
C ALA A 436 11.77 13.72 -23.04
N GLY A 437 12.39 13.15 -24.08
CA GLY A 437 13.05 11.82 -24.00
C GLY A 437 14.24 11.88 -23.03
N GLY A 438 14.85 13.07 -22.91
CA GLY A 438 15.84 13.40 -21.91
C GLY A 438 15.34 13.20 -20.49
N ALA A 439 14.07 13.48 -20.15
CA ALA A 439 13.57 13.31 -18.78
C ALA A 439 13.43 11.82 -18.40
N ALA A 440 12.88 10.99 -19.29
CA ALA A 440 12.77 9.54 -19.07
C ALA A 440 14.16 8.87 -19.05
N LEU A 441 15.07 9.26 -19.94
CA LEU A 441 16.45 8.77 -19.97
C LEU A 441 17.27 9.28 -18.78
N THR A 442 17.07 10.53 -18.35
CA THR A 442 17.69 11.10 -17.13
C THR A 442 17.19 10.38 -15.90
N TYR A 443 15.90 10.05 -15.83
CA TYR A 443 15.36 9.22 -14.76
C TYR A 443 16.01 7.83 -14.74
N LEU A 444 16.13 7.17 -15.91
CA LEU A 444 16.84 5.89 -16.01
C LEU A 444 18.29 5.98 -15.53
N ALA A 445 19.00 7.04 -15.93
CA ALA A 445 20.39 7.29 -15.51
C ALA A 445 20.54 7.56 -14.00
N ARG A 446 19.48 8.01 -13.31
CA ARG A 446 19.46 8.22 -11.86
C ARG A 446 18.96 7.01 -11.06
N SER A 447 18.23 6.11 -11.71
CA SER A 447 17.62 4.92 -11.10
C SER A 447 18.48 3.65 -11.18
N ARG A 448 19.57 3.71 -11.93
CA ARG A 448 20.70 2.76 -11.87
C ARG A 448 21.69 3.27 -10.84
#